data_AF-A0A9D6SRZ4-F1
#
_entry.id   AF-A0A9D6SRZ4-F1
#
_cell.length_a   1.000
_cell.length_b   1.000
_cell.length_c   1.000
_cell.angle_alpha   90.00
_cell.angle_beta   90.00
_cell.angle_gamma   90.00
#
_symmetry.space_group_name_H-M   'P 1'
#
loop_
_entity.id
_entity.type
_entity.pdbx_description
1 polymer ?
#
loop_
_entity_poly.entity_id
_entity_poly.type
_entity_poly.pdbx_seq_one_letter_code
_entity_poly.pdbx_strand_id
1 'polypeptide(L)'
;MKTIRISDEVWKAIEKHGKFMETPDDVLRRVLGVSQNRKRAGSKWNKVATDRMVARVRNSEMSIGFASGLERRWKLPSRDNKLEIRKVRDEAVRFAKGAKATPGQVNAVFKALTHAGYHLTK
;
A
#
# COMPACT_ATOMS: atom_id res chain seq x y z
N MET A 1 -5.65 22.61 -29.66
CA MET A 1 -6.56 21.58 -29.12
C MET A 1 -7.95 21.90 -29.65
N LYS A 2 -8.56 21.04 -30.48
CA LYS A 2 -9.88 21.32 -31.07
C LYS A 2 -10.95 20.70 -30.16
N THR A 3 -11.83 21.53 -29.61
CA THR A 3 -12.98 21.06 -28.82
C THR A 3 -14.12 20.77 -29.78
N ILE A 4 -14.50 19.50 -29.90
CA ILE A 4 -15.69 19.11 -30.67
C ILE A 4 -16.89 19.27 -29.73
N ARG A 5 -17.89 20.04 -30.15
CA ARG A 5 -19.18 20.16 -29.47
C ARG A 5 -20.15 19.19 -30.11
N ILE A 6 -20.74 18.32 -29.30
CA ILE A 6 -21.77 17.36 -29.73
C ILE A 6 -23.14 18.04 -29.51
N SER A 7 -24.00 18.04 -30.52
CA SER A 7 -25.34 18.61 -30.43
C SER A 7 -26.27 17.74 -29.57
N ASP A 8 -27.32 18.36 -29.01
CA ASP A 8 -28.28 17.67 -28.15
C ASP A 8 -29.05 16.55 -28.89
N GLU A 9 -29.26 16.70 -30.19
CA GLU A 9 -29.88 15.67 -31.03
C GLU A 9 -29.04 14.40 -31.07
N VAL A 10 -27.71 14.55 -31.16
CA VAL A 10 -26.78 13.41 -31.14
C VAL A 10 -26.76 12.77 -29.76
N TRP A 11 -26.82 13.57 -28.69
CA TRP A 11 -26.94 13.03 -27.32
C TRP A 11 -28.21 12.20 -27.11
N LYS A 12 -29.37 12.68 -27.61
CA LYS A 12 -30.63 11.92 -27.56
C LYS A 12 -30.59 10.64 -28.37
N ALA A 13 -29.90 10.65 -29.52
CA ALA A 13 -29.71 9.45 -30.33
C ALA A 13 -28.85 8.40 -29.59
N ILE A 14 -27.80 8.85 -28.88
CA ILE A 14 -26.96 7.98 -28.05
C ILE A 14 -27.76 7.36 -26.89
N GLU A 15 -28.61 8.15 -26.23
CA GLU A 15 -29.45 7.67 -25.13
C GLU A 15 -30.38 6.52 -25.55
N LYS A 16 -30.91 6.54 -26.79
CA LYS A 16 -31.72 5.45 -27.34
C LYS A 16 -30.97 4.11 -27.46
N HIS A 17 -29.65 4.14 -27.51
CA HIS A 17 -28.80 2.95 -27.51
C HIS A 17 -28.38 2.49 -26.09
N GLY A 18 -28.83 3.20 -25.06
CA GLY A 18 -28.58 2.89 -23.66
C GLY A 18 -29.35 1.66 -23.17
N LYS A 19 -28.72 0.90 -22.29
CA LYS A 19 -29.38 -0.12 -21.48
C LYS A 19 -29.84 0.50 -20.15
N PHE A 20 -30.72 -0.20 -19.42
CA PHE A 20 -31.24 0.27 -18.13
C PHE A 20 -30.09 0.70 -17.20
N MET A 21 -30.19 1.92 -16.64
CA MET A 21 -29.18 2.58 -15.79
C MET A 21 -27.86 3.00 -16.46
N GLU A 22 -27.74 3.01 -17.79
CA GLU A 22 -26.59 3.63 -18.49
C GLU A 22 -26.83 5.11 -18.76
N THR A 23 -25.83 5.97 -18.50
CA THR A 23 -25.86 7.37 -18.97
C THR A 23 -25.36 7.46 -20.42
N PRO A 24 -25.66 8.54 -21.17
CA PRO A 24 -25.16 8.71 -22.53
C PRO A 24 -23.62 8.63 -22.65
N ASP A 25 -22.89 9.06 -21.61
CA ASP A 25 -21.43 8.93 -21.55
C ASP A 25 -20.99 7.47 -21.39
N ASP A 26 -21.72 6.66 -20.63
CA ASP A 26 -21.47 5.22 -20.49
C ASP A 26 -21.72 4.47 -21.81
N VAL A 27 -22.78 4.86 -22.53
CA VAL A 27 -23.08 4.33 -23.87
C VAL A 27 -21.96 4.65 -24.85
N LEU A 28 -21.48 5.91 -24.86
CA LEU A 28 -20.35 6.30 -25.70
C LEU A 28 -19.10 5.50 -25.37
N ARG A 29 -18.77 5.34 -24.09
CA ARG A 29 -17.60 4.56 -23.66
C ARG A 29 -17.69 3.11 -24.08
N ARG A 30 -18.88 2.50 -23.98
CA ARG A 30 -19.14 1.12 -24.39
C ARG A 30 -19.02 0.94 -25.90
N VAL A 31 -19.63 1.83 -26.69
CA VAL A 31 -19.62 1.77 -28.17
C VAL A 31 -18.23 2.04 -28.72
N LEU A 32 -17.52 3.05 -28.19
CA LEU A 32 -16.18 3.42 -28.65
C LEU A 32 -15.08 2.50 -28.10
N GLY A 33 -15.43 1.50 -27.28
CA GLY A 33 -14.45 0.58 -26.69
C GLY A 33 -13.42 1.27 -25.79
N VAL A 34 -13.72 2.48 -25.31
CA VAL A 34 -12.86 3.25 -24.40
C VAL A 34 -13.03 2.66 -23.00
N SER A 35 -12.50 1.44 -22.80
CA SER A 35 -12.51 0.82 -21.50
C SER A 35 -11.71 1.69 -20.52
N GLN A 36 -12.19 1.84 -19.30
CA GLN A 36 -11.33 2.25 -18.18
C GLN A 36 -10.35 1.11 -17.87
N ASN A 37 -9.47 0.75 -18.81
CA ASN A 37 -8.28 -0.03 -18.52
C ASN A 37 -7.25 0.89 -17.82
N ARG A 38 -7.65 1.44 -16.67
CA ARG A 38 -6.73 1.57 -15.55
C ARG A 38 -6.79 0.28 -14.74
N LYS A 39 -6.62 -0.86 -15.40
CA LYS A 39 -5.88 -1.94 -14.76
C LYS A 39 -4.48 -1.38 -14.56
N ARG A 40 -4.25 -0.72 -13.41
CA ARG A 40 -2.90 -0.57 -12.88
C ARG A 40 -2.35 -1.97 -12.95
N ALA A 41 -1.40 -2.20 -13.85
CA ALA A 41 -0.66 -3.45 -13.86
C ALA A 41 -0.19 -3.62 -12.42
N GLY A 42 -0.84 -4.52 -11.68
CA GLY A 42 -0.32 -4.99 -10.41
C GLY A 42 0.98 -5.62 -10.83
N SER A 43 2.07 -4.85 -10.76
CA SER A 43 3.42 -5.36 -10.93
C SER A 43 3.45 -6.63 -10.10
N LYS A 44 3.61 -7.78 -10.76
CA LYS A 44 3.93 -9.03 -10.09
C LYS A 44 5.28 -8.78 -9.45
N TRP A 45 5.29 -8.18 -8.27
CA TRP A 45 6.45 -8.13 -7.40
C TRP A 45 6.67 -9.56 -6.91
N ASN A 46 7.23 -10.40 -7.78
CA ASN A 46 7.76 -11.70 -7.43
C ASN A 46 9.08 -11.54 -6.67
N LYS A 47 9.18 -10.56 -5.76
CA LYS A 47 10.26 -10.52 -4.78
C LYS A 47 9.81 -11.36 -3.60
N VAL A 48 9.96 -12.66 -3.77
CA VAL A 48 9.89 -13.60 -2.65
C VAL A 48 11.03 -13.22 -1.70
N ALA A 49 10.71 -13.07 -0.42
CA ALA A 49 11.73 -12.80 0.58
C ALA A 49 12.71 -13.98 0.62
N THR A 50 14.00 -13.70 0.47
CA THR A 50 15.07 -14.72 0.51
C THR A 50 15.16 -15.38 1.89
N ASP A 51 14.78 -14.66 2.93
CA ASP A 51 14.80 -15.13 4.31
C ASP A 51 13.51 -14.73 5.02
N ARG A 52 12.98 -15.61 5.86
CA ARG A 52 11.72 -15.38 6.58
C ARG A 52 12.01 -14.48 7.78
N MET A 53 11.28 -13.37 7.91
CA MET A 53 11.45 -12.40 8.99
C MET A 53 10.25 -12.44 9.94
N VAL A 54 10.51 -12.34 11.23
CA VAL A 54 9.53 -12.24 12.30
C VAL A 54 9.81 -10.96 13.09
N ALA A 55 8.83 -10.06 13.15
CA ALA A 55 8.86 -8.88 14.01
C ALA A 55 7.83 -9.06 15.12
N ARG A 56 8.25 -8.92 16.38
CA ARG A 56 7.38 -9.04 17.56
C ARG A 56 7.64 -7.90 18.52
N VAL A 57 6.62 -7.55 19.27
CA VAL A 57 6.72 -6.63 20.40
C VAL A 57 6.17 -7.35 21.62
N ARG A 58 6.97 -7.47 22.68
CA ARG A 58 6.59 -8.13 23.94
C ARG A 58 7.32 -7.46 25.10
N ASN A 59 6.66 -7.26 26.23
CA ASN A 59 7.25 -6.71 27.46
C ASN A 59 8.01 -5.38 27.24
N SER A 60 7.43 -4.47 26.44
CA SER A 60 8.08 -3.20 26.07
C SER A 60 9.44 -3.39 25.36
N GLU A 61 9.64 -4.51 24.68
CA GLU A 61 10.78 -4.75 23.81
C GLU A 61 10.29 -5.11 22.42
N MET A 62 10.97 -4.58 21.41
CA MET A 62 10.81 -4.97 20.02
C MET A 62 11.92 -5.95 19.63
N SER A 63 11.55 -7.10 19.08
CA SER A 63 12.49 -8.05 18.50
C SER A 63 12.23 -8.25 17.01
N ILE A 64 13.30 -8.30 16.23
CA ILE A 64 13.29 -8.69 14.82
C ILE A 64 14.25 -9.86 14.67
N GLY A 65 13.72 -10.99 14.25
CA GLY A 65 14.49 -12.20 13.95
C GLY A 65 14.32 -12.63 12.51
N PHE A 66 15.37 -13.18 11.93
CA PHE A 66 15.39 -13.82 10.62
C PHE A 66 15.64 -15.32 10.78
N ALA A 67 15.16 -16.15 9.85
CA ALA A 67 15.34 -17.60 9.94
C ALA A 67 16.81 -18.02 9.76
N SER A 68 17.64 -17.18 9.13
CA SER A 68 19.11 -17.32 9.12
C SER A 68 19.79 -17.19 10.49
N GLY A 69 19.06 -16.79 11.54
CA GLY A 69 19.58 -16.66 12.90
C GLY A 69 20.00 -15.24 13.28
N LEU A 70 19.89 -14.26 12.36
CA LEU A 70 20.09 -12.85 12.70
C LEU A 70 18.92 -12.36 13.56
N GLU A 71 19.21 -11.97 14.79
CA GLU A 71 18.22 -11.36 15.68
C GLU A 71 18.76 -10.06 16.25
N ARG A 72 17.87 -9.08 16.40
CA ARG A 72 18.15 -7.88 17.18
C ARG A 72 16.95 -7.48 18.01
N ARG A 73 17.25 -6.93 19.18
CA ARG A 73 16.27 -6.50 20.18
C ARG A 73 16.51 -5.04 20.54
N TRP A 74 15.42 -4.32 20.77
CA TRP A 74 15.42 -2.92 21.21
C TRP A 74 14.43 -2.76 22.35
N LYS A 75 14.81 -1.97 23.35
CA LYS A 75 13.87 -1.52 24.38
C LYS A 75 12.98 -0.44 23.79
N LEU A 76 11.67 -0.60 23.95
CA LEU A 76 10.70 0.40 23.56
C LEU A 76 10.51 1.38 24.73
N PRO A 77 10.60 2.68 24.44
CA PRO A 77 10.33 3.72 25.42
C PRO A 77 8.83 3.81 25.73
N SER A 78 8.43 4.72 26.62
CA SER A 78 7.01 4.99 26.88
C SER A 78 6.26 5.35 25.59
N ARG A 79 4.98 4.98 25.53
CA ARG A 79 4.09 5.23 24.39
C ARG A 79 3.94 6.71 24.04
N ASP A 80 4.11 7.58 25.04
CA ASP A 80 4.00 9.02 24.87
C ASP A 80 5.25 9.64 24.22
N ASN A 81 6.40 8.97 24.32
CA ASN A 81 7.64 9.46 23.75
C ASN A 81 7.78 9.09 22.27
N LYS A 82 7.01 9.79 21.43
CA LYS A 82 6.98 9.59 19.97
C LYS A 82 8.35 9.73 19.31
N LEU A 83 9.23 10.59 19.83
CA LEU A 83 10.56 10.82 19.26
C LEU A 83 11.45 9.59 19.43
N GLU A 84 11.49 9.01 20.62
CA GLU A 84 12.29 7.82 20.86
C GLU A 84 11.73 6.59 20.14
N ILE A 85 10.40 6.45 20.06
CA ILE A 85 9.77 5.37 19.27
C ILE A 85 10.18 5.49 17.79
N ARG A 86 10.24 6.71 17.24
CA ARG A 86 10.73 6.95 15.88
C ARG A 86 12.20 6.55 15.71
N LYS A 87 13.06 6.86 16.69
CA LYS A 87 14.47 6.42 16.67
C LYS A 87 14.59 4.89 16.64
N VAL A 88 13.91 4.20 17.56
CA VAL A 88 13.91 2.72 17.62
C VAL A 88 13.37 2.12 16.31
N ARG A 89 12.28 2.68 15.77
CA ARG A 89 11.72 2.26 14.49
C ARG A 89 12.74 2.42 13.35
N ASP A 90 13.40 3.58 13.26
CA ASP A 90 14.33 3.86 12.18
C ASP A 90 15.58 2.95 12.27
N GLU A 91 16.06 2.66 13.48
CA GLU A 91 17.10 1.66 13.71
C GLU A 91 16.67 0.25 13.32
N ALA A 92 15.46 -0.16 13.71
CA ALA A 92 14.89 -1.45 13.38
C ALA A 92 14.73 -1.64 11.86
N VAL A 93 14.30 -0.59 11.15
CA VAL A 93 14.21 -0.57 9.68
C VAL A 93 15.60 -0.63 9.05
N ARG A 94 16.59 0.10 9.58
CA ARG A 94 17.98 0.02 9.09
C ARG A 94 18.55 -1.38 9.25
N PHE A 95 18.31 -2.03 10.39
CA PHE A 95 18.71 -3.42 10.61
C PHE A 95 18.07 -4.36 9.60
N ALA A 96 16.75 -4.27 9.41
CA ALA A 96 16.04 -5.11 8.44
C ALA A 96 16.56 -4.89 7.02
N LYS A 97 16.80 -3.64 6.60
CA LYS A 97 17.37 -3.32 5.28
C LYS A 97 18.79 -3.85 5.12
N GLY A 98 19.62 -3.78 6.18
CA GLY A 98 20.97 -4.36 6.19
C GLY A 98 20.95 -5.87 5.97
N ALA A 99 19.95 -6.57 6.51
CA ALA A 99 19.68 -7.97 6.27
C ALA A 99 18.95 -8.26 4.92
N LYS A 100 18.91 -7.28 4.00
CA LYS A 100 18.25 -7.36 2.68
C LYS A 100 16.74 -7.65 2.75
N ALA A 101 16.06 -7.20 3.80
CA ALA A 101 14.61 -7.36 3.93
C ALA A 101 13.84 -6.69 2.77
N THR A 102 12.80 -7.37 2.31
CA THR A 102 11.88 -6.86 1.28
C THR A 102 11.01 -5.70 1.80
N PRO A 103 10.42 -4.87 0.92
CA PRO A 103 9.49 -3.81 1.35
C PRO A 103 8.33 -4.33 2.21
N GLY A 104 7.82 -5.54 1.93
CA GLY A 104 6.77 -6.18 2.73
C GLY A 104 7.23 -6.52 4.15
N GLN A 105 8.47 -6.97 4.31
CA GLN A 105 9.08 -7.24 5.61
C GLN A 105 9.34 -5.95 6.38
N VAL A 106 9.86 -4.91 5.74
CA VAL A 106 9.99 -3.58 6.36
C VAL A 106 8.63 -3.08 6.85
N ASN A 107 7.55 -3.30 6.10
CA ASN A 107 6.20 -2.97 6.56
C ASN A 107 5.74 -3.80 7.75
N ALA A 108 6.18 -5.05 7.89
CA ALA A 108 5.90 -5.86 9.07
C ALA A 108 6.50 -5.27 10.35
N VAL A 109 7.67 -4.59 10.27
CA VAL A 109 8.26 -3.83 11.38
C VAL A 109 7.31 -2.72 11.85
N PHE A 110 6.79 -1.92 10.92
CA PHE A 110 5.83 -0.86 11.25
C PHE A 110 4.55 -1.44 11.85
N LYS A 111 4.02 -2.51 11.25
CA LYS A 111 2.81 -3.17 11.74
C LYS A 111 2.97 -3.70 13.16
N ALA A 112 4.10 -4.32 13.49
CA ALA A 112 4.38 -4.83 14.83
C ALA A 112 4.30 -3.73 15.90
N LEU A 113 4.86 -2.54 15.62
CA LEU A 113 4.76 -1.39 16.50
C LEU A 113 3.31 -0.92 16.66
N THR A 114 2.60 -0.75 15.54
CA THR A 114 1.19 -0.28 15.59
C THR A 114 0.26 -1.26 16.28
N HIS A 115 0.44 -2.58 16.08
CA HIS A 115 -0.34 -3.61 16.74
C HIS A 115 -0.11 -3.64 18.26
N ALA A 116 1.07 -3.21 18.72
CA ALA A 116 1.39 -3.08 20.14
C ALA A 116 0.93 -1.74 20.77
N GLY A 117 0.21 -0.91 20.00
CA GLY A 117 -0.34 0.38 20.43
C GLY A 117 0.61 1.57 20.27
N TYR A 118 1.76 1.38 19.61
CA TYR A 118 2.69 2.48 19.31
C TYR A 118 2.26 3.18 18.01
N HIS A 119 1.29 4.07 18.11
CA HIS A 119 0.76 4.84 16.97
C HIS A 119 1.65 6.06 16.68
N LEU A 120 2.37 5.98 15.57
CA LEU A 120 3.15 7.11 15.05
C LEU A 120 2.35 7.83 13.97
N THR A 121 1.92 9.05 14.25
CA THR A 121 1.45 9.98 13.21
C THR A 121 2.64 10.49 12.41
N LYS A 122 2.43 10.76 11.12
CA LYS A 122 3.47 11.22 10.19
C LYS A 122 4.09 12.54 10.68
#